data_AF-Q9TTT6-F1
#
_entry.id   AF-Q9TTT6-F1
#
_cell.length_a   1.000
_cell.length_b   1.000
_cell.length_c   1.000
_cell.angle_alpha   90.00
_cell.angle_beta   90.00
_cell.angle_gamma   90.00
#
_symmetry.space_group_name_H-M   'P 1'
#
loop_
_entity.id
_entity.type
_entity.pdbx_description
1 polymer ?
#
loop_
_entity_poly.entity_id
_entity_poly.type
_entity_poly.pdbx_seq_one_letter_code
_entity_poly.pdbx_strand_id
1 'polypeptide(L)'
;DPVPCFVRSASGFQLPEDPSHPCILIGPGTGIAPFRSFWQQRLHDSEYKGLRGGRMILVFGCRHPDEDHLYWEELQEMVRKG
;
A
#
# COMPACT_ATOMS: atom_id res chain seq x y z
N ASP A 1 9.63 26.79 -4.24
CA ASP A 1 9.62 26.72 -5.72
C ASP A 1 8.39 25.99 -6.21
N PRO A 2 7.75 26.43 -7.31
CA PRO A 2 6.66 25.68 -7.93
C PRO A 2 7.18 24.34 -8.49
N VAL A 3 6.38 23.27 -8.38
CA VAL A 3 6.68 21.94 -8.96
C VAL A 3 5.60 21.61 -10.00
N PRO A 4 5.82 21.93 -11.29
CA PRO A 4 4.87 21.58 -12.35
C PRO A 4 4.77 20.06 -12.53
N CYS A 5 3.57 19.50 -12.41
CA CYS A 5 3.31 18.07 -12.58
C CYS A 5 1.89 17.81 -13.10
N PHE A 6 1.67 16.61 -13.66
CA PHE A 6 0.35 16.11 -14.05
C PHE A 6 0.22 14.63 -13.67
N VAL A 7 -1.02 14.15 -13.52
CA VAL A 7 -1.30 12.76 -13.18
C VAL A 7 -1.45 11.94 -14.46
N ARG A 8 -0.77 10.79 -14.55
CA ARG A 8 -0.98 9.78 -15.59
C ARG A 8 -1.61 8.55 -14.96
N SER A 9 -2.79 8.16 -15.47
CA SER A 9 -3.49 6.97 -14.96
C SER A 9 -2.73 5.68 -15.27
N ALA A 10 -2.75 4.74 -14.32
CA ALA A 10 -2.21 3.39 -14.46
C ALA A 10 -3.37 2.37 -14.39
N SER A 11 -4.14 2.24 -15.46
CA SER A 11 -5.34 1.39 -15.49
C SER A 11 -5.06 -0.08 -15.17
N GLY A 12 -3.88 -0.59 -15.51
CA GLY A 12 -3.46 -1.96 -15.20
C GLY A 12 -2.89 -2.16 -13.79
N PHE A 13 -2.82 -1.12 -12.96
CA PHE A 13 -2.22 -1.19 -11.62
C PHE A 13 -3.10 -0.48 -10.59
N GLN A 14 -4.22 -1.14 -10.27
CA GLN A 14 -5.22 -0.67 -9.31
C GLN A 14 -5.60 -1.81 -8.37
N LEU A 15 -6.22 -1.47 -7.24
CA LEU A 15 -6.87 -2.48 -6.41
C LEU A 15 -8.02 -3.15 -7.19
N PRO A 16 -8.32 -4.44 -6.91
CA PRO A 16 -9.51 -5.08 -7.48
C PRO A 16 -10.78 -4.30 -7.16
N GLU A 17 -11.72 -4.26 -8.10
CA GLU A 17 -13.02 -3.60 -7.92
C GLU A 17 -13.81 -4.20 -6.75
N ASP A 18 -13.80 -5.53 -6.63
CA ASP A 18 -14.35 -6.21 -5.47
C ASP A 18 -13.28 -6.28 -4.36
N PRO A 19 -13.47 -5.54 -3.26
CA PRO A 19 -12.49 -5.45 -2.19
C PRO A 19 -12.27 -6.78 -1.46
N SER A 20 -13.17 -7.76 -1.57
CA SER A 20 -13.04 -9.06 -0.92
C SER A 20 -11.92 -9.93 -1.52
N HIS A 21 -11.47 -9.62 -2.74
CA HIS A 21 -10.38 -10.35 -3.38
C HIS A 21 -9.06 -10.16 -2.61
N PRO A 22 -8.31 -11.25 -2.33
CA PRO A 22 -7.01 -11.15 -1.70
C PRO A 22 -5.97 -10.54 -2.65
N CYS A 23 -4.98 -9.83 -2.10
CA CYS A 23 -3.90 -9.19 -2.86
C CYS A 23 -2.53 -9.61 -2.31
N ILE A 24 -1.60 -9.92 -3.21
CA ILE A 24 -0.18 -10.11 -2.88
C ILE A 24 0.61 -8.98 -3.55
N LEU A 25 1.21 -8.14 -2.72
CA LEU A 25 1.97 -6.95 -3.12
C LEU A 25 3.46 -7.28 -3.01
N ILE A 26 4.21 -7.19 -4.10
CA ILE A 26 5.64 -7.56 -4.15
C ILE A 26 6.42 -6.35 -4.63
N GLY A 27 7.24 -5.76 -3.76
CA GLY A 27 7.97 -4.53 -4.10
C GLY A 27 9.13 -4.26 -3.15
N PRO A 28 10.39 -4.51 -3.56
CA PRO A 28 11.56 -4.13 -2.77
C PRO A 28 11.89 -2.64 -2.91
N GLY A 29 12.50 -2.05 -1.87
CA GLY A 29 12.94 -0.66 -1.85
C GLY A 29 11.83 0.31 -2.28
N THR A 30 12.14 1.23 -3.20
CA THR A 30 11.15 2.20 -3.71
C THR A 30 9.99 1.57 -4.49
N GLY A 31 10.07 0.28 -4.85
CA GLY A 31 8.95 -0.48 -5.40
C GLY A 31 7.74 -0.58 -4.47
N ILE A 32 7.90 -0.24 -3.18
CA ILE A 32 6.79 -0.14 -2.22
C ILE A 32 5.87 1.08 -2.46
N ALA A 33 6.34 2.09 -3.19
CA ALA A 33 5.65 3.38 -3.32
C ALA A 33 4.15 3.29 -3.72
N PRO A 34 3.74 2.53 -4.75
CA PRO A 34 2.33 2.46 -5.10
C PRO A 34 1.53 1.57 -4.12
N PHE A 35 2.18 0.65 -3.42
CA PHE A 35 1.50 -0.17 -2.41
C PHE A 35 1.13 0.64 -1.18
N ARG A 36 1.88 1.70 -0.90
CA ARG A 36 1.52 2.63 0.18
C ARG A 36 0.13 3.22 0.02
N SER A 37 -0.23 3.63 -1.21
CA SER A 37 -1.59 4.09 -1.46
C SER A 37 -2.62 2.96 -1.35
N PHE A 38 -2.26 1.71 -1.66
CA PHE A 38 -3.18 0.57 -1.59
C PHE A 38 -3.60 0.24 -0.16
N TRP A 39 -2.65 0.12 0.79
CA TRP A 39 -3.03 -0.17 2.17
C TRP A 39 -3.72 1.02 2.83
N GLN A 40 -3.34 2.26 2.50
CA GLN A 40 -4.04 3.46 2.96
C GLN A 40 -5.47 3.53 2.44
N GLN A 41 -5.71 3.15 1.19
CA GLN A 41 -7.06 3.09 0.64
C GLN A 41 -7.91 2.02 1.35
N ARG A 42 -7.35 0.84 1.62
CA ARG A 42 -8.03 -0.22 2.40
C ARG A 42 -8.35 0.24 3.82
N LEU A 43 -7.41 0.92 4.48
CA LEU A 43 -7.63 1.50 5.80
C LEU A 43 -8.77 2.51 5.77
N HIS A 44 -8.74 3.45 4.83
CA HIS A 44 -9.79 4.45 4.67
C HIS A 44 -11.16 3.81 4.42
N ASP A 45 -11.23 2.82 3.55
CA ASP A 45 -12.47 2.11 3.24
C ASP A 45 -13.02 1.35 4.46
N SER A 46 -12.15 0.79 5.30
CA SER A 46 -12.54 0.17 6.57
C SER A 46 -13.02 1.19 7.60
N GLU A 47 -12.25 2.24 7.87
CA GLU A 47 -12.54 3.22 8.93
C GLU A 47 -13.73 4.13 8.61
N TYR A 48 -13.89 4.52 7.34
CA TYR A 48 -14.88 5.55 6.95
C TYR A 48 -16.05 5.02 6.11
N LYS A 49 -15.89 3.89 5.43
CA LYS A 49 -16.97 3.28 4.62
C LYS A 49 -17.52 1.98 5.20
N GLY A 50 -16.90 1.45 6.25
CA GLY A 50 -17.26 0.16 6.84
C GLY A 50 -17.03 -1.03 5.91
N LEU A 51 -16.24 -0.85 4.85
CA LEU A 51 -15.93 -1.91 3.88
C LEU A 51 -14.75 -2.73 4.40
N ARG A 52 -14.96 -4.04 4.56
CA ARG A 52 -13.88 -4.96 4.91
C ARG A 52 -13.20 -5.49 3.66
N GLY A 53 -11.90 -5.25 3.57
CA GLY A 53 -11.07 -5.81 2.51
C GLY A 53 -10.76 -7.29 2.72
N GLY A 54 -10.56 -8.01 1.62
CA GLY A 54 -9.86 -9.27 1.59
C GLY A 54 -8.40 -9.15 2.03
N ARG A 55 -7.79 -10.30 2.34
CA ARG A 55 -6.41 -10.38 2.86
C ARG A 55 -5.42 -9.69 1.93
N MET A 56 -4.58 -8.84 2.49
CA MET A 56 -3.46 -8.21 1.80
C MET A 56 -2.13 -8.71 2.38
N ILE A 57 -1.22 -9.16 1.53
CA ILE A 57 0.12 -9.63 1.91
C ILE A 57 1.14 -8.76 1.21
N LEU A 58 2.04 -8.12 1.96
CA LEU A 58 3.19 -7.41 1.41
C LEU A 58 4.45 -8.25 1.57
N VAL A 59 5.13 -8.52 0.45
CA VAL A 59 6.47 -9.08 0.40
C VAL A 59 7.43 -7.94 0.07
N PHE A 60 8.06 -7.41 1.11
CA PHE A 60 9.00 -6.29 1.04
C PHE A 60 10.45 -6.77 1.18
N GLY A 61 11.39 -6.05 0.58
CA GLY A 61 12.82 -6.29 0.70
C GLY A 61 13.60 -4.98 0.74
N CYS A 62 14.61 -4.93 1.60
CA CYS A 62 15.56 -3.82 1.77
C CYS A 62 16.95 -4.40 2.11
N ARG A 63 18.00 -3.55 2.17
CA ARG A 63 19.37 -4.00 2.45
C ARG A 63 19.60 -4.21 3.94
N HIS A 64 19.25 -3.21 4.75
CA HIS A 64 19.43 -3.24 6.20
C HIS A 64 18.17 -2.66 6.89
N PRO A 65 17.59 -3.39 7.85
CA PRO A 65 16.33 -2.99 8.48
C PRO A 65 16.43 -1.63 9.19
N ASP A 66 17.61 -1.28 9.70
CA ASP A 66 17.85 -0.04 10.44
C ASP A 66 18.22 1.16 9.53
N GLU A 67 18.37 0.95 8.22
CA GLU A 67 18.80 1.98 7.27
C GLU A 67 17.75 2.30 6.20
N ASP A 68 17.22 1.26 5.53
CA ASP A 68 16.40 1.43 4.32
C ASP A 68 15.08 0.66 4.35
N HIS A 69 14.60 0.31 5.56
CA HIS A 69 13.27 -0.22 5.74
C HIS A 69 12.19 0.89 5.64
N LEU A 70 11.85 1.26 4.41
CA LEU A 70 10.83 2.27 4.13
C LEU A 70 9.49 1.92 4.80
N TYR A 71 8.90 2.91 5.47
CA TYR A 71 7.57 2.84 6.09
C TYR A 71 7.40 1.76 7.18
N TRP A 72 8.46 1.34 7.85
CA TRP A 72 8.41 0.29 8.87
C TRP A 72 7.28 0.47 9.90
N GLU A 73 7.22 1.62 10.55
CA GLU A 73 6.23 1.90 11.61
C GLU A 73 4.78 1.85 11.08
N GLU A 74 4.57 2.41 9.89
CA GLU A 74 3.26 2.42 9.22
C GLU A 74 2.82 0.98 8.88
N LEU A 75 3.74 0.15 8.37
CA LEU A 75 3.46 -1.27 8.11
C LEU A 75 3.13 -2.03 9.40
N GLN A 76 3.85 -1.79 10.49
CA GLN A 76 3.54 -2.38 11.79
C GLN A 76 2.17 -1.95 12.33
N GLU A 77 1.73 -0.73 12.03
CA GLU A 77 0.36 -0.30 12.31
C GLU A 77 -0.67 -1.05 11.46
N MET A 78 -0.43 -1.19 10.15
CA MET A 78 -1.37 -1.88 9.26
C MET A 78 -1.54 -3.35 9.66
N VAL A 79 -0.44 -4.03 10.03
CA VAL A 79 -0.50 -5.41 10.55
C VAL A 79 -1.36 -5.51 11.82
N ARG A 80 -1.32 -4.49 12.69
CA ARG A 80 -2.13 -4.46 13.92
C ARG A 80 -3.62 -4.18 13.64
N LYS A 81 -3.92 -3.35 12.63
CA LYS A 81 -5.30 -3.00 12.28
C LYS A 81 -6.02 -4.09 11.49
N GLY A 82 -5.27 -4.99 10.84
CA GLY A 82 -5.81 -6.07 10.01
C GLY A 82 -6.37 -5.57 8.69
#